data_AF-A0A933E656-F1
#
_entry.id   AF-A0A933E656-F1
#
_cell.length_a   1.000
_cell.length_b   1.000
_cell.length_c   1.000
_cell.angle_alpha   90.00
_cell.angle_beta   90.00
_cell.angle_gamma   90.00
#
_symmetry.space_group_name_H-M   'P 1'
#
loop_
_entity.id
_entity.type
_entity.pdbx_description
1 polymer ?
#
loop_
_entity_poly.entity_id
_entity_poly.type
_entity_poly.pdbx_seq_one_letter_code
_entity_poly.pdbx_strand_id
1 'polypeptide(L)'
;IVAGLDQDYLGKPFGPMPRLLAIADEVTKLKAVCMVCGGEATKSQRLVADQQQVVVGAEQHYEARCRLCFEPVENLKMEAEASVDAEGETPRRTATQ
;
A
#
# COMPACT_ATOMS: atom_id res chain seq x y z
N ILE A 1 -22.21 -3.54 -17.77
CA ILE A 1 -21.87 -2.88 -16.49
C ILE A 1 -20.84 -3.74 -15.78
N VAL A 2 -19.74 -3.14 -15.32
CA VAL A 2 -18.65 -3.81 -14.59
C VAL A 2 -18.32 -2.97 -13.37
N ALA A 3 -17.99 -3.61 -12.25
CA ALA A 3 -17.49 -2.94 -11.04
C ALA A 3 -16.21 -3.63 -10.58
N GLY A 4 -15.24 -2.84 -10.13
CA GLY A 4 -13.95 -3.35 -9.69
C GLY A 4 -13.00 -2.23 -9.28
N LEU A 5 -11.89 -2.61 -8.65
CA LEU A 5 -10.81 -1.69 -8.31
C LEU A 5 -10.08 -1.29 -9.58
N ASP A 6 -9.82 0.00 -9.79
CA ASP A 6 -9.03 0.46 -10.93
C ASP A 6 -7.52 0.39 -10.67
N GLN A 7 -7.12 0.41 -9.39
CA GLN A 7 -5.74 0.32 -8.94
C GLN A 7 -5.57 -0.65 -7.77
N ASP A 8 -4.39 -1.27 -7.66
CA ASP A 8 -3.99 -2.08 -6.50
C ASP A 8 -3.44 -1.20 -5.36
N TYR A 9 -2.98 -1.85 -4.29
CA TYR A 9 -2.43 -1.19 -3.10
C TYR A 9 -1.12 -0.43 -3.34
N LEU A 10 -0.45 -0.66 -4.49
CA LEU A 10 0.73 0.09 -4.94
C LEU A 10 0.33 1.29 -5.82
N GLY A 11 -0.97 1.48 -6.07
CA GLY A 11 -1.46 2.46 -7.03
C GLY A 11 -1.23 2.06 -8.48
N LYS A 12 -0.89 0.79 -8.77
CA LYS A 12 -0.70 0.27 -10.12
C LYS A 12 -2.04 -0.19 -10.70
N PRO A 13 -2.20 -0.16 -12.04
CA PRO A 13 -3.47 -0.53 -12.65
C PRO A 13 -3.86 -1.99 -12.36
N PHE A 14 -5.12 -2.22 -11.98
CA PHE A 14 -5.56 -3.55 -11.50
C PHE A 14 -6.12 -4.42 -12.63
N GLY A 15 -5.40 -5.49 -12.99
CA GLY A 15 -5.87 -6.52 -13.91
C GLY A 15 -6.40 -5.95 -15.25
N PRO A 16 -7.60 -6.35 -15.70
CA PRO A 16 -8.16 -5.90 -16.99
C PRO A 16 -8.79 -4.51 -16.94
N MET A 17 -8.94 -3.91 -15.75
CA MET A 17 -9.68 -2.65 -15.58
C MET A 17 -9.17 -1.49 -16.45
N PRO A 18 -7.86 -1.29 -16.67
CA PRO A 18 -7.38 -0.18 -17.49
C PRO A 18 -7.88 -0.26 -18.94
N ARG A 19 -7.95 -1.48 -19.48
CA ARG A 19 -8.47 -1.73 -20.83
C ARG A 19 -9.98 -1.51 -20.87
N LEU A 20 -10.71 -1.95 -19.85
CA LEU A 20 -12.15 -1.75 -19.77
C LEU A 20 -12.51 -0.26 -19.67
N LEU A 21 -11.76 0.50 -18.87
CA LEU A 21 -11.94 1.94 -18.73
C LEU A 21 -11.68 2.69 -20.06
N ALA A 22 -10.73 2.23 -20.87
CA ALA A 22 -10.40 2.85 -22.15
C ALA A 22 -11.48 2.65 -23.24
N ILE A 23 -12.32 1.63 -23.13
CA ILE A 23 -13.36 1.30 -24.12
C ILE A 23 -14.78 1.56 -23.61
N ALA A 24 -14.93 2.03 -22.38
CA ALA A 24 -16.24 2.27 -21.78
C ALA A 24 -16.88 3.57 -22.30
N ASP A 25 -18.17 3.53 -22.58
CA ASP A 25 -18.94 4.73 -22.94
C ASP A 25 -19.13 5.67 -21.73
N GLU A 26 -19.27 5.10 -20.52
CA GLU A 26 -19.42 5.85 -19.27
C GLU A 26 -18.57 5.23 -18.16
N VAL A 27 -17.90 6.10 -17.38
CA VAL A 27 -17.04 5.72 -16.26
C VAL A 27 -17.42 6.51 -15.01
N THR A 28 -17.84 5.81 -13.96
CA THR A 28 -18.04 6.39 -12.62
C THR A 28 -16.94 5.88 -11.68
N LYS A 29 -16.07 6.78 -11.21
CA LYS A 29 -15.04 6.44 -10.21
C LYS A 29 -15.48 6.91 -8.82
N LEU A 30 -15.87 5.96 -7.98
CA LEU A 30 -16.26 6.22 -6.60
C LEU A 30 -15.04 6.64 -5.77
N LYS A 31 -15.28 7.51 -4.78
CA LYS A 31 -14.28 7.99 -3.83
C LYS A 31 -14.72 7.66 -2.42
N ALA A 32 -13.76 7.46 -1.53
CA ALA A 32 -13.99 7.26 -0.10
C ALA A 32 -13.58 8.53 0.69
N VAL A 33 -13.63 8.44 2.01
CA VAL A 33 -13.09 9.46 2.93
C VAL A 33 -11.72 9.00 3.43
N CYS A 34 -10.73 9.88 3.39
CA CYS A 34 -9.38 9.61 3.85
C CYS A 34 -9.37 9.41 5.37
N MET A 35 -8.85 8.27 5.82
CA MET A 35 -8.81 7.92 7.23
C MET A 35 -7.73 8.67 8.04
N VAL A 36 -6.82 9.42 7.38
CA VAL A 36 -5.87 10.33 8.07
C VAL A 36 -6.43 11.73 8.22
N CYS A 37 -6.86 12.32 7.11
CA CYS A 37 -7.12 13.76 7.05
C CYS A 37 -8.58 14.12 6.75
N GLY A 38 -9.46 13.14 6.52
CA GLY A 38 -10.88 13.36 6.23
C GLY A 38 -11.19 13.88 4.81
N GLY A 39 -10.19 14.14 3.97
CA GLY A 39 -10.40 14.57 2.57
C GLY A 39 -10.87 13.43 1.64
N GLU A 40 -11.07 13.73 0.36
CA GLU A 40 -11.42 12.71 -0.63
C GLU A 40 -10.30 11.68 -0.83
N ALA A 41 -10.63 10.39 -0.71
CA ALA A 41 -9.72 9.27 -0.87
C ALA A 41 -9.93 8.52 -2.18
N THR A 42 -8.82 8.22 -2.84
CA THR A 42 -8.77 7.49 -4.12
C THR A 42 -7.76 6.35 -4.12
N LYS A 43 -7.10 6.10 -2.97
CA LYS A 43 -6.08 5.07 -2.80
C LYS A 43 -6.48 4.13 -1.68
N SER A 44 -6.09 2.86 -1.83
CA SER A 44 -6.22 1.84 -0.79
C SER A 44 -4.83 1.54 -0.25
N GLN A 45 -4.48 2.07 0.92
CA GLN A 45 -3.21 1.80 1.59
C GLN A 45 -3.29 0.43 2.25
N ARG A 46 -2.32 -0.45 1.96
CA ARG A 46 -2.20 -1.71 2.71
C ARG A 46 -1.52 -1.46 4.05
N LEU A 47 -2.06 -2.06 5.11
CA LEU A 47 -1.52 -1.98 6.47
C LEU A 47 -0.68 -3.21 6.88
N VAL A 48 -0.84 -4.33 6.18
CA VAL A 48 -0.13 -5.58 6.49
C VAL A 48 1.10 -5.75 5.60
N ALA A 49 2.17 -6.32 6.18
CA ALA A 49 3.40 -6.66 5.47
C ALA A 49 3.23 -7.93 4.62
N ASP A 50 2.43 -7.83 3.56
CA ASP A 50 2.24 -8.88 2.56
C ASP A 50 2.52 -8.31 1.16
N GLN A 51 3.23 -9.07 0.33
CA GLN A 51 3.61 -8.68 -1.03
C GLN A 51 2.68 -9.24 -2.12
N GLN A 52 1.69 -10.07 -1.76
CA GLN A 52 0.70 -10.58 -2.71
C GLN A 52 -0.19 -9.47 -3.23
N GLN A 53 -0.47 -9.41 -4.53
CA GLN A 53 -1.31 -8.35 -5.09
C GLN A 53 -2.71 -8.32 -4.48
N VAL A 54 -3.27 -9.50 -4.18
CA VAL A 54 -4.59 -9.66 -3.58
C VAL A 54 -4.44 -10.30 -2.21
N VAL A 55 -4.90 -9.60 -1.18
CA VAL A 55 -5.08 -10.13 0.17
C VAL A 55 -6.52 -9.89 0.55
N VAL A 56 -7.25 -10.96 0.88
CA VAL A 56 -8.66 -10.86 1.26
C VAL A 56 -8.73 -10.41 2.72
N GLY A 57 -9.30 -9.24 2.94
CA GLY A 57 -9.44 -8.63 4.26
C GLY A 57 -10.20 -7.31 4.15
N ALA A 58 -10.80 -6.88 5.27
CA ALA A 58 -11.53 -5.61 5.36
C ALA A 58 -10.64 -4.53 5.99
N GLU A 59 -11.20 -3.71 6.88
CA GLU A 59 -10.56 -2.51 7.47
C GLU A 59 -9.22 -2.78 8.15
N GLN A 60 -8.98 -3.99 8.66
CA GLN A 60 -7.70 -4.32 9.31
C GLN A 60 -6.53 -4.48 8.33
N HIS A 61 -6.81 -4.62 7.04
CA HIS A 61 -5.78 -4.84 6.01
C HIS A 61 -5.58 -3.62 5.11
N TYR A 62 -6.60 -2.76 5.00
CA TYR A 62 -6.58 -1.61 4.10
C TYR A 62 -7.25 -0.38 4.69
N GLU A 63 -6.67 0.79 4.42
CA GLU A 63 -7.27 2.09 4.73
C GLU A 63 -7.44 2.94 3.47
N ALA A 64 -8.55 3.70 3.41
CA ALA A 64 -8.74 4.68 2.36
C ALA A 64 -7.83 5.90 2.62
N ARG A 65 -7.00 6.24 1.63
CA ARG A 65 -6.09 7.38 1.67
C ARG A 65 -6.34 8.35 0.52
N CYS A 66 -6.21 9.64 0.82
CA CYS A 66 -6.07 10.66 -0.21
C CYS A 66 -4.66 10.58 -0.82
N ARG A 67 -4.45 11.27 -1.94
CA ARG A 67 -3.15 11.29 -2.63
C ARG A 67 -1.99 11.80 -1.74
N LEU A 68 -2.27 12.68 -0.79
CA LEU A 68 -1.26 13.26 0.09
C LEU A 68 -0.88 12.36 1.27
N CYS A 69 -1.82 11.53 1.75
CA CYS A 69 -1.63 10.63 2.89
C CYS A 69 -1.35 9.18 2.44
N PHE A 70 -1.24 8.93 1.14
CA PHE A 70 -0.88 7.62 0.62
C PHE A 70 0.64 7.48 0.63
N GLU A 71 1.12 6.41 1.23
CA GLU A 71 2.53 6.12 1.41
C GLU A 71 2.93 4.97 0.47
N PRO A 72 3.67 5.26 -0.62
CA PRO A 72 4.14 4.24 -1.54
C PRO A 72 5.02 3.22 -0.80
N VAL A 73 4.90 1.96 -1.19
CA VAL A 73 5.60 0.86 -0.52
C VAL A 73 7.11 0.90 -0.74
N GLU A 74 7.61 1.69 -1.70
CA GLU A 74 9.02 2.05 -1.75
C GLU A 74 9.53 2.66 -0.42
N ASN A 75 8.68 3.39 0.30
CA ASN A 75 9.04 4.01 1.59
C ASN A 75 8.97 3.01 2.76
N LEU A 76 8.06 2.02 2.69
CA LEU A 76 7.93 0.96 3.72
C LEU A 76 9.15 0.02 3.75
N LYS A 77 9.84 -0.17 2.61
CA LYS A 77 11.08 -0.95 2.55
C LYS A 77 12.25 -0.25 3.23
N MET A 78 12.36 1.08 3.06
CA MET A 78 13.40 1.88 3.70
C MET A 78 13.30 1.87 5.24
N GLU A 79 12.08 1.82 5.79
CA GLU A 79 11.86 1.73 7.24
C GLU A 79 12.11 0.33 7.80
N ALA A 80 11.71 -0.71 7.06
CA ALA A 80 11.97 -2.09 7.44
C ALA A 80 13.47 -2.39 7.46
N GLU A 81 14.21 -1.99 6.42
CA GLU A 81 15.67 -2.19 6.31
C GLU A 81 16.45 -1.37 7.36
N ALA A 82 16.03 -0.13 7.66
CA ALA A 82 16.68 0.71 8.69
C ALA A 82 16.53 0.18 10.13
N SER A 83 15.56 -0.70 10.39
CA SER A 83 15.35 -1.34 11.70
C SER A 83 16.21 -2.59 11.92
N VAL A 84 16.77 -3.17 10.86
CA VAL A 84 17.59 -4.41 10.96
C VAL A 84 19.03 -4.10 11.39
N ASP A 85 19.52 -2.88 11.13
CA ASP A 85 20.91 -2.49 11.42
C ASP A 85 21.19 -2.09 12.88
N ALA A 86 20.18 -2.12 13.77
CA ALA A 86 20.33 -1.69 15.16
C ALA A 86 20.69 -2.81 16.17
N GLU A 87 20.60 -4.09 15.78
CA GLU A 87 20.88 -5.23 16.66
C GLU A 87 22.06 -6.07 16.15
N GLY A 88 23.30 -5.54 16.25
CA GLY A 88 24.41 -6.26 15.61
C GLY A 88 25.85 -5.94 16.01
N GLU A 89 26.17 -5.21 17.09
CA GLU A 89 27.58 -5.05 17.50
C GLU A 89 27.73 -5.13 19.02
N THR A 90 27.65 -6.34 19.59
CA THR A 90 28.24 -6.61 20.91
C THR A 90 29.73 -6.89 20.70
N PRO A 91 30.67 -6.09 21.23
CA PRO A 91 32.09 -6.35 21.03
C PRO A 91 32.44 -7.69 21.68
N ARG A 92 32.95 -8.61 20.86
CA ARG A 92 33.45 -9.91 21.31
C ARG A 92 34.50 -9.66 22.40
N ARG A 93 34.23 -10.17 23.60
CA ARG A 93 35.24 -10.36 24.65
C ARG A 93 36.35 -11.23 24.08
N THR A 94 37.48 -10.65 23.70
CA THR A 94 38.71 -11.41 23.53
C THR A 94 39.25 -11.72 24.91
N ALA A 95 38.86 -12.88 25.42
CA ALA A 95 39.62 -13.58 26.45
C ALA A 95 40.90 -14.10 25.79
N THR A 96 42.00 -13.38 25.95
CA THR A 96 43.34 -13.90 25.68
C THR A 96 44.23 -13.50 26.85
N GLN A 97 44.46 -14.51 27.69
CA GLN A 97 45.63 -14.83 28.53
C GLN A 97 46.38 -13.68 29.22
#